data_AF-K2N906-F1
#
_entry.id   AF-K2N906-F1
#
_cell.length_a   1.000
_cell.length_b   1.000
_cell.length_c   1.000
_cell.angle_alpha   90.00
_cell.angle_beta   90.00
_cell.angle_gamma   90.00
#
_symmetry.space_group_name_H-M   'P 1'
#
loop_
_entity.id
_entity.type
_entity.pdbx_description
1 polymer ?
#
loop_
_entity_poly.entity_id
_entity_poly.type
_entity_poly.pdbx_seq_one_letter_code
_entity_poly.pdbx_strand_id
1 'polypeptide(L)'
;MAENAWRGERSLTLPDAEPVIVQASLDHIARLMAETKTDTLDGLQEVLFARRPETLRAALAILLGAGNADALWPKVNGASGLTAVYVAISGAVSGLTPAEEDDAKKAQAESERELQAMALGLLARAIGQSSVSPSGNG
;
A
#
# COMPACT_ATOMS: atom_id res chain seq x y z
N MET A 1 -7.67 -1.15 30.14
CA MET A 1 -7.77 -2.31 29.23
C MET A 1 -7.05 -1.89 27.97
N ALA A 2 -5.87 -2.46 27.70
CA ALA A 2 -5.00 -1.99 26.63
C ALA A 2 -5.68 -2.18 25.28
N GLU A 3 -5.87 -1.09 24.55
CA GLU A 3 -6.57 -1.03 23.28
C GLU A 3 -5.84 -1.90 22.26
N ASN A 4 -6.45 -3.02 21.83
CA ASN A 4 -6.10 -3.75 20.61
C ASN A 4 -6.44 -2.92 19.36
N ALA A 5 -6.16 -1.62 19.39
CA ALA A 5 -6.51 -0.67 18.36
C ALA A 5 -5.41 -0.70 17.31
N TRP A 6 -5.58 -1.58 16.33
CA TRP A 6 -4.92 -1.42 15.04
C TRP A 6 -5.42 -0.08 14.46
N ARG A 7 -4.52 0.86 14.19
CA ARG A 7 -4.86 2.28 13.98
C ARG A 7 -5.18 2.64 12.52
N GLY A 8 -5.24 1.63 11.65
CA GLY A 8 -5.51 1.81 10.23
C GLY A 8 -6.99 2.06 9.96
N GLU A 9 -7.35 3.34 9.84
CA GLU A 9 -8.66 3.79 9.39
C GLU A 9 -8.57 4.29 7.94
N ARG A 10 -9.46 3.79 7.07
CA ARG A 10 -9.58 4.30 5.71
C ARG A 10 -11.03 4.49 5.29
N SER A 11 -11.29 5.65 4.69
CA SER A 11 -12.56 5.90 4.01
C SER A 11 -12.57 5.19 2.65
N LEU A 12 -13.56 4.33 2.44
CA LEU A 12 -13.89 3.71 1.18
C LEU A 12 -15.00 4.53 0.51
N THR A 13 -14.65 5.21 -0.58
CA THR A 13 -15.60 5.93 -1.43
C THR A 13 -15.82 5.15 -2.72
N LEU A 14 -17.07 4.76 -2.98
CA LEU A 14 -17.49 4.12 -4.24
C LEU A 14 -18.45 5.06 -5.00
N PRO A 15 -18.47 5.01 -6.35
CA PRO A 15 -19.17 6.01 -7.17
C PRO A 15 -20.70 6.12 -6.99
N ASP A 16 -21.32 5.22 -6.23
CA ASP A 16 -22.76 5.22 -5.92
C ASP A 16 -23.06 4.72 -4.49
N ALA A 17 -22.10 4.88 -3.56
CA ALA A 17 -22.25 4.52 -2.16
C ALA A 17 -21.90 5.68 -1.24
N GLU A 18 -22.55 5.72 -0.07
CA GLU A 18 -22.06 6.58 1.00
C GLU A 18 -20.65 6.15 1.41
N PRO A 19 -19.75 7.11 1.74
CA PRO A 19 -18.41 6.78 2.21
C PRO A 19 -18.48 5.90 3.46
N VAL A 20 -17.81 4.76 3.42
CA VAL A 20 -17.77 3.83 4.56
C VAL A 20 -16.39 3.84 5.16
N ILE A 21 -16.32 3.97 6.48
CA ILE A 21 -15.06 3.91 7.21
C ILE A 21 -14.68 2.44 7.44
N VAL A 22 -13.58 2.03 6.83
CA VAL A 22 -12.95 0.73 7.01
C VAL A 22 -11.95 0.85 8.15
N GLN A 23 -12.20 0.12 9.24
CA GLN A 23 -11.30 0.03 10.38
C GLN A 23 -10.83 -1.42 10.53
N ALA A 24 -9.52 -1.62 10.54
CA ALA A 24 -8.96 -2.90 10.91
C ALA A 24 -8.71 -2.95 12.42
N SER A 25 -8.83 -4.14 13.01
CA SER A 25 -8.41 -4.46 14.37
C SER A 25 -7.43 -5.64 14.29
N LEU A 26 -6.66 -5.91 15.35
CA LEU A 26 -5.80 -7.10 15.40
C LEU A 26 -6.55 -8.41 15.14
N ASP A 27 -7.82 -8.50 15.58
CA ASP A 27 -8.69 -9.64 15.31
C ASP A 27 -9.06 -9.73 13.82
N HIS A 28 -9.35 -8.59 13.18
CA HIS A 28 -9.58 -8.55 11.74
C HIS A 28 -8.35 -8.99 10.95
N ILE A 29 -7.16 -8.53 11.35
CA ILE A 29 -5.90 -8.96 10.71
C ILE A 29 -5.70 -10.48 10.85
N ALA A 30 -5.90 -11.02 12.05
CA ALA A 30 -5.78 -12.46 12.28
C ALA A 30 -6.76 -13.27 11.42
N ARG A 31 -8.02 -12.81 11.29
CA ARG A 31 -9.02 -13.44 10.42
C ARG A 31 -8.67 -13.33 8.94
N LEU A 32 -8.18 -12.17 8.50
CA LEU A 32 -7.71 -11.96 7.13
C LEU A 32 -6.58 -12.93 6.81
N MET A 33 -5.57 -13.01 7.68
CA MET A 33 -4.44 -13.93 7.53
C MET A 33 -4.87 -15.40 7.48
N ALA A 34 -5.84 -15.80 8.33
CA ALA A 34 -6.39 -17.15 8.31
C ALA A 34 -7.14 -17.44 7.00
N GLU A 35 -7.93 -16.49 6.50
CA GLU A 35 -8.69 -16.61 5.25
C GLU A 35 -7.75 -16.70 4.04
N THR A 36 -6.71 -15.86 4.00
CA THR A 36 -5.72 -15.84 2.92
C THR A 36 -4.65 -16.92 3.06
N LYS A 37 -4.63 -17.67 4.16
CA LYS A 37 -3.61 -18.68 4.51
C LYS A 37 -2.19 -18.09 4.48
N THR A 38 -2.05 -16.89 5.04
CA THR A 38 -0.76 -16.17 5.10
C THR A 38 -0.30 -16.08 6.55
N ASP A 39 0.98 -16.37 6.79
CA ASP A 39 1.56 -16.34 8.14
C ASP A 39 2.18 -14.97 8.51
N THR A 40 2.31 -14.06 7.54
CA THR A 40 2.91 -12.73 7.72
C THR A 40 2.04 -11.61 7.16
N LEU A 41 2.22 -10.39 7.68
CA LEU A 41 1.57 -9.18 7.16
C LEU A 41 1.97 -8.87 5.72
N ASP A 42 3.25 -9.04 5.38
CA ASP A 42 3.74 -8.88 4.01
C ASP A 42 3.04 -9.85 3.05
N GLY A 43 2.88 -11.13 3.46
CA GLY A 43 2.16 -12.12 2.66
C GLY A 43 0.69 -11.74 2.46
N LEU A 44 0.04 -11.20 3.49
CA LEU A 44 -1.33 -10.67 3.37
C LEU A 44 -1.38 -9.49 2.38
N GLN A 45 -0.42 -8.57 2.41
CA GLN A 45 -0.34 -7.46 1.46
C GLN A 45 -0.12 -7.94 0.02
N GLU A 46 0.74 -8.93 -0.21
CA GLU A 46 0.96 -9.53 -1.54
C GLU A 46 -0.33 -10.18 -2.08
N VAL A 47 -1.06 -10.90 -1.22
CA VAL A 47 -2.34 -11.52 -1.61
C VAL A 47 -3.39 -10.47 -1.95
N LEU A 48 -3.46 -9.37 -1.19
CA LEU A 48 -4.34 -8.23 -1.49
C LEU A 48 -3.92 -7.51 -2.78
N PHE A 49 -2.61 -7.41 -3.05
CA PHE A 49 -2.05 -6.80 -4.26
C PHE A 49 -2.46 -7.53 -5.54
N ALA A 50 -2.72 -8.84 -5.46
CA ALA A 50 -3.27 -9.61 -6.58
C ALA A 50 -4.70 -9.18 -6.98
N ARG A 51 -5.37 -8.34 -6.16
CA ARG A 51 -6.70 -7.73 -6.41
C ARG A 51 -7.75 -8.73 -6.88
N ARG A 52 -7.67 -9.96 -6.39
CA ARG A 52 -8.66 -10.99 -6.71
C ARG A 52 -10.01 -10.57 -6.13
N PRO A 53 -11.08 -10.56 -6.93
CA PRO A 53 -12.41 -10.14 -6.46
C PRO A 53 -12.87 -10.93 -5.23
N GLU A 54 -12.66 -12.24 -5.23
CA GLU A 54 -13.05 -13.12 -4.12
C GLU A 54 -12.33 -12.76 -2.81
N THR A 55 -11.03 -12.53 -2.90
CA THR A 55 -10.17 -12.14 -1.76
C THR A 55 -10.57 -10.77 -1.23
N LEU A 56 -10.75 -9.78 -2.09
CA LEU A 56 -11.16 -8.43 -1.68
C LEU A 56 -12.57 -8.43 -1.08
N ARG A 57 -13.48 -9.27 -1.60
CA ARG A 57 -14.82 -9.43 -1.03
C ARG A 57 -14.78 -10.04 0.36
N ALA A 58 -14.03 -11.12 0.54
CA ALA A 58 -13.85 -11.77 1.83
C ALA A 58 -13.23 -10.79 2.83
N ALA A 59 -12.21 -10.04 2.40
CA ALA A 59 -11.57 -9.05 3.24
C ALA A 59 -12.51 -7.89 3.63
N LEU A 60 -13.34 -7.42 2.70
CA LEU A 60 -14.39 -6.43 2.99
C LEU A 60 -15.41 -6.97 3.99
N ALA A 61 -15.82 -8.24 3.85
CA ALA A 61 -16.75 -8.90 4.77
C ALA A 61 -16.15 -9.09 6.17
N ILE A 62 -14.85 -9.34 6.28
CA ILE A 62 -14.14 -9.44 7.57
C ILE A 62 -14.05 -8.08 8.26
N LEU A 63 -13.81 -7.00 7.49
CA LEU A 63 -13.58 -5.67 8.05
C LEU A 63 -14.87 -4.89 8.35
N LEU A 64 -15.89 -5.01 7.49
CA LEU A 64 -17.16 -4.27 7.60
C LEU A 64 -18.34 -5.13 8.06
N GLY A 65 -18.17 -6.45 8.10
CA GLY A 65 -19.24 -7.42 8.28
C GLY A 65 -19.87 -7.85 6.96
N ALA A 66 -20.30 -9.12 6.90
CA ALA A 66 -20.85 -9.75 5.70
C ALA A 66 -22.04 -8.97 5.08
N GLY A 67 -22.96 -8.47 5.91
CA GLY A 67 -24.13 -7.73 5.44
C GLY A 67 -23.78 -6.40 4.74
N ASN A 68 -22.79 -5.66 5.27
CA ASN A 68 -22.31 -4.43 4.64
C ASN A 68 -21.52 -4.72 3.37
N ALA A 69 -20.69 -5.76 3.40
CA ALA A 69 -19.95 -6.19 2.21
C ALA A 69 -20.90 -6.60 1.08
N ASP A 70 -21.96 -7.35 1.36
CA ASP A 70 -22.94 -7.75 0.34
C ASP A 70 -23.76 -6.57 -0.22
N ALA A 71 -23.98 -5.52 0.58
CA ALA A 71 -24.62 -4.29 0.12
C ALA A 71 -23.68 -3.41 -0.74
N LEU A 72 -22.38 -3.40 -0.42
CA LEU A 72 -21.36 -2.59 -1.10
C LEU A 72 -20.79 -3.28 -2.35
N TRP A 73 -20.65 -4.60 -2.33
CA TRP A 73 -20.01 -5.37 -3.39
C TRP A 73 -20.62 -5.17 -4.79
N PRO A 74 -21.95 -5.10 -4.97
CA PRO A 74 -22.55 -4.78 -6.26
C PRO A 74 -22.17 -3.40 -6.80
N LYS A 75 -21.76 -2.47 -5.93
CA LYS A 75 -21.31 -1.11 -6.27
C LYS A 75 -19.82 -1.06 -6.64
N VAL A 76 -19.08 -2.13 -6.36
CA VAL A 76 -17.68 -2.32 -6.78
C VAL A 76 -17.69 -2.71 -8.27
N ASN A 77 -18.02 -1.74 -9.12
CA ASN A 77 -18.16 -1.97 -10.56
C ASN A 77 -16.81 -1.80 -11.27
N GLY A 78 -16.24 -2.92 -11.75
CA GLY A 78 -15.02 -2.94 -12.55
C GLY A 78 -13.73 -2.64 -11.80
N ALA A 79 -12.66 -2.40 -12.57
CA ALA A 79 -11.29 -2.24 -12.06
C ALA A 79 -11.12 -1.05 -11.09
N SER A 80 -11.87 0.04 -11.31
CA SER A 80 -11.82 1.23 -10.44
C SER A 80 -12.38 0.93 -9.05
N GLY A 81 -13.51 0.23 -8.97
CA GLY A 81 -14.10 -0.20 -7.69
C GLY A 81 -13.16 -1.15 -6.94
N LEU A 82 -12.63 -2.16 -7.64
CA LEU A 82 -11.67 -3.11 -7.03
C LEU A 82 -10.42 -2.40 -6.51
N THR A 83 -9.94 -1.38 -7.22
CA THR A 83 -8.80 -0.56 -6.77
C THR A 83 -9.15 0.26 -5.54
N ALA A 84 -10.34 0.87 -5.48
CA ALA A 84 -10.78 1.61 -4.29
C ALA A 84 -10.88 0.70 -3.05
N VAL A 85 -11.45 -0.49 -3.20
CA VAL A 85 -11.54 -1.49 -2.13
C VAL A 85 -10.15 -1.94 -1.68
N TYR A 86 -9.27 -2.26 -2.63
CA TYR A 86 -7.88 -2.61 -2.33
C TYR A 86 -7.17 -1.50 -1.54
N VAL A 87 -7.26 -0.23 -1.96
CA VAL A 87 -6.60 0.89 -1.27
C VAL A 87 -7.15 1.04 0.15
N ALA A 88 -8.46 0.95 0.33
CA ALA A 88 -9.07 1.07 1.66
C ALA A 88 -8.63 -0.07 2.58
N ILE A 89 -8.67 -1.32 2.11
CA ILE A 89 -8.29 -2.50 2.89
C ILE A 89 -6.79 -2.48 3.17
N SER A 90 -5.95 -2.24 2.16
CA SER A 90 -4.50 -2.21 2.33
C SER A 90 -4.09 -1.09 3.29
N GLY A 91 -4.68 0.11 3.20
CA GLY A 91 -4.40 1.19 4.14
C GLY A 91 -4.85 0.86 5.56
N ALA A 92 -6.02 0.24 5.73
CA ALA A 92 -6.49 -0.22 7.04
C ALA A 92 -5.56 -1.31 7.60
N VAL A 93 -5.12 -2.25 6.76
CA VAL A 93 -4.21 -3.34 7.14
C VAL A 93 -2.80 -2.82 7.42
N SER A 94 -2.30 -1.78 6.77
CA SER A 94 -0.97 -1.23 7.06
C SER A 94 -0.85 -0.62 8.46
N GLY A 95 -1.97 -0.28 9.11
CA GLY A 95 -1.98 0.29 10.46
C GLY A 95 -1.44 1.73 10.55
N LEU A 96 -0.99 2.30 9.43
CA LEU A 96 -0.58 3.69 9.29
C LEU A 96 -1.81 4.56 9.09
N THR A 97 -1.86 5.68 9.80
CA THR A 97 -2.83 6.73 9.51
C THR A 97 -2.53 7.37 8.15
N PRO A 98 -3.52 8.00 7.49
CA PRO A 98 -3.30 8.71 6.23
C PRO A 98 -2.16 9.75 6.29
N ALA A 99 -1.90 10.34 7.47
CA ALA A 99 -0.80 11.27 7.69
C ALA A 99 0.57 10.55 7.71
N GLU A 100 0.66 9.39 8.35
CA GLU A 100 1.89 8.59 8.40
C GLU A 100 2.23 7.96 7.04
N GLU A 101 1.22 7.60 6.23
CA GLU A 101 1.43 7.19 4.83
C GLU A 101 1.99 8.32 3.95
N ASP A 102 1.55 9.57 4.16
CA ASP A 102 2.04 10.72 3.40
C ASP A 102 3.50 11.02 3.76
N ASP A 103 3.84 10.97 5.05
CA ASP A 103 5.21 11.12 5.53
C ASP A 103 6.13 9.98 5.03
N ALA A 104 5.64 8.73 5.02
CA ALA A 104 6.39 7.60 4.47
C ALA A 104 6.63 7.72 2.96
N LYS A 105 5.61 8.15 2.20
CA LYS A 105 5.75 8.41 0.76
C LYS A 105 6.71 9.57 0.47
N LYS A 106 6.68 10.61 1.30
CA LYS A 106 7.59 11.75 1.19
C LYS A 106 9.04 11.35 1.47
N ALA A 107 9.27 10.55 2.52
CA ALA A 107 10.58 10.00 2.84
C ALA A 107 11.13 9.08 1.73
N GLN A 108 10.26 8.25 1.14
CA GLN A 108 10.64 7.38 0.01
C GLN A 108 11.00 8.20 -1.23
N ALA A 109 10.20 9.21 -1.58
CA ALA A 109 10.46 10.10 -2.71
C ALA A 109 11.74 10.93 -2.54
N GLU A 110 12.08 11.32 -1.30
CA GLU A 110 13.31 12.03 -0.98
C GLU A 110 14.53 11.10 -1.12
N SER A 111 14.44 9.87 -0.61
CA SER A 111 15.50 8.86 -0.74
C SER A 111 15.76 8.45 -2.19
N GLU A 112 14.73 8.30 -3.02
CA GLU A 112 14.89 8.04 -4.45
C GLU A 112 15.56 9.21 -5.19
N ARG A 113 15.25 10.45 -4.80
CA ARG A 113 15.94 11.64 -5.33
C ARG A 113 17.42 11.67 -4.96
N GLU A 114 17.76 11.31 -3.73
CA GLU A 114 19.15 11.22 -3.28
C GLU A 114 19.92 10.12 -4.02
N LEU A 115 19.30 8.95 -4.22
CA LEU A 115 19.86 7.86 -5.03
C LEU A 115 20.08 8.26 -6.49
N GLN A 116 19.11 8.96 -7.10
CA GLN A 116 19.26 9.49 -8.45
C GLN A 116 20.36 10.56 -8.53
N ALA A 117 20.47 11.44 -7.53
CA ALA A 117 21.53 12.44 -7.46
C ALA A 117 22.93 11.81 -7.29
N MET A 118 23.04 10.75 -6.47
CA MET A 118 24.27 9.97 -6.32
C MET A 118 24.66 9.23 -7.61
N ALA A 119 23.69 8.61 -8.29
CA ALA A 119 23.93 7.94 -9.57
C ALA A 119 24.39 8.93 -10.66
N LEU A 120 23.80 10.12 -10.71
CA LEU A 120 24.20 11.19 -11.64
C LEU A 120 25.59 11.73 -11.32
N GLY A 121 25.92 11.89 -10.03
CA GLY A 121 27.24 12.32 -9.58
C GLY A 121 28.35 11.31 -9.92
N LEU A 122 28.06 10.01 -9.82
CA LEU A 122 28.97 8.94 -10.24
C LEU A 122 29.18 8.91 -11.76
N LEU A 123 28.12 9.11 -12.55
CA LEU A 123 28.22 9.22 -14.01
C LEU A 123 29.02 10.45 -14.45
N ALA A 124 28.80 11.61 -13.82
CA ALA A 124 29.57 12.83 -14.11
C ALA A 124 31.08 12.65 -13.80
N ARG A 125 31.41 11.91 -12.73
CA ARG A 125 32.80 11.58 -12.39
C ARG A 125 33.43 10.59 -13.39
N ALA A 126 32.67 9.63 -13.89
CA ALA A 126 33.15 8.69 -14.92
C ALA A 126 33.42 9.38 -16.27
N ILE A 127 32.57 10.33 -16.67
CA ILE A 127 32.76 11.12 -17.89
C ILE A 127 33.92 12.12 -17.72
N GLY A 128 34.07 12.73 -16.55
CA GLY A 128 35.16 13.66 -16.24
C GLY A 128 36.56 13.06 -16.13
N GLN A 129 36.70 11.73 -15.95
CA GLN A 129 38.01 11.05 -15.97
C GLN A 129 38.41 10.51 -17.35
N SER A 130 37.55 10.60 -18.36
CA SER A 130 37.85 10.11 -19.72
C SER A 130 38.59 11.13 -20.59
N SER A 131 39.01 12.28 -20.05
CA SER A 131 39.64 13.37 -20.80
C SER A 131 40.93 13.93 -20.20
N VAL A 132 41.67 13.13 -19.43
CA VAL A 132 43.06 13.47 -19.04
C VAL A 132 44.00 12.31 -19.43
N SER A 133 44.44 12.33 -20.69
CA SER A 133 45.75 11.78 -21.04
C SER A 133 46.81 12.84 -20.72
N PRO A 134 47.82 12.55 -19.89
CA PRO A 134 48.92 13.47 -19.65
C PRO A 134 49.84 13.57 -20.88
N SER A 135 50.21 14.80 -21.24
CA SER A 135 51.22 15.17 -22.25
C SER A 135 52.57 14.47 -22.04
N GLY A 136 53.32 14.22 -23.12
CA GLY A 136 54.73 13.84 -23.00
C GLY A 136 55.48 13.61 -24.31
N ASN A 137 55.98 14.70 -24.89
CA ASN A 137 57.19 14.88 -25.71
C ASN A 137 58.02 13.65 -26.17
N GLY A 138 58.32 13.59 -27.47
CA GLY A 138 59.36 12.77 -28.10
C GLY A 138 59.53 13.16 -29.55
#